data_AF-A0A0U5ILV0-F1
#
_entry.id   AF-A0A0U5ILV0-F1
#
_cell.length_a   1.000
_cell.length_b   1.000
_cell.length_c   1.000
_cell.angle_alpha   90.00
_cell.angle_beta   90.00
_cell.angle_gamma   90.00
#
_symmetry.space_group_name_H-M   'P 1'
#
loop_
_entity.id
_entity.type
_entity.pdbx_description
1 polymer ?
#
loop_
_entity_poly.entity_id
_entity_poly.type
_entity_poly.pdbx_seq_one_letter_code
_entity_poly.pdbx_strand_id
1 'polypeptide(L)'
;MQHFYFLLGLGALVAVAFIVSLLRRFRQRNRLPYRVDTCLLSPPQRAFVAVLERAVGQEYRVYAKVRAADIIEVERRGDRRARERAAERLAKQVFDFLICTRESSAIACAVNLAPRSRLSRRPPRNGLDRICAAAKLPFVRFRESDVYSVVEIEEQVFSAMQALRIRPRADEPSAQDTREALRDLSDVIGEKIPEPRRIKPPAPAATPTSSTDRAAPSTPIPIKPRTRTEPRLHLDEDLDIGPDVRMAEPRIEVEFDEDRPRRARM
;
A
#
# COMPACT_ATOMS: atom_id res chain seq x y z
N MET A 1 26.89 58.28 42.48
CA MET A 1 25.52 57.72 42.45
C MET A 1 24.94 57.57 41.04
N GLN A 2 25.06 58.56 40.15
CA GLN A 2 24.50 58.51 38.79
C GLN A 2 24.98 57.34 37.92
N HIS A 3 26.28 57.00 37.96
CA HIS A 3 26.84 55.86 37.23
C HIS A 3 26.28 54.50 37.69
N PHE A 4 25.90 54.37 38.96
CA PHE A 4 25.32 53.14 39.50
C PHE A 4 23.92 52.88 38.93
N TYR A 5 23.07 53.92 38.86
CA TYR A 5 21.75 53.82 38.22
C TYR A 5 21.85 53.56 36.71
N PHE A 6 22.86 54.11 36.04
CA PHE A 6 23.11 53.84 34.62
C PHE A 6 23.47 52.37 34.36
N LEU A 7 24.39 51.79 35.16
CA LEU A 7 24.76 50.37 35.06
C LEU A 7 23.59 49.45 35.40
N LEU A 8 22.77 49.80 36.40
CA LEU A 8 21.57 49.04 36.76
C LEU A 8 20.51 49.07 35.65
N GLY A 9 20.30 50.22 35.01
CA GLY A 9 19.42 50.37 33.86
C GLY A 9 19.89 49.57 32.64
N LEU A 10 21.19 49.60 32.34
CA LEU A 10 21.77 48.81 31.24
C LEU A 10 21.66 47.30 31.50
N GLY A 11 21.92 46.86 32.73
CA GLY A 11 21.74 45.46 33.13
C GLY A 11 20.29 44.98 33.00
N ALA A 12 19.34 45.81 33.43
CA ALA A 12 17.91 45.51 33.29
C ALA A 12 17.50 45.42 31.80
N LEU A 13 17.98 46.34 30.95
CA LEU A 13 17.72 46.32 29.50
C LEU A 13 18.22 45.01 28.86
N VAL A 14 19.45 44.59 29.18
CA VAL A 14 20.05 43.35 28.67
C VAL A 14 19.27 42.13 29.17
N ALA A 15 18.89 42.09 30.44
CA ALA A 15 18.09 41.00 31.01
C ALA A 15 16.70 40.90 30.34
N VAL A 16 16.03 42.04 30.11
CA VAL A 16 14.74 42.08 29.40
C VAL A 16 14.90 41.59 27.96
N ALA A 17 15.92 42.06 27.23
CA ALA A 17 16.20 41.62 25.87
C ALA A 17 16.49 40.10 25.81
N PHE A 18 17.24 39.57 26.79
CA PHE A 18 17.52 38.15 26.91
C PHE A 18 16.25 37.32 27.19
N ILE A 19 15.41 37.74 28.14
CA ILE A 19 14.13 37.09 28.44
C ILE A 19 13.21 37.11 27.21
N VAL A 20 13.09 38.25 26.52
CA VAL A 20 12.30 38.36 25.28
C VAL A 20 12.84 37.41 24.20
N SER A 21 14.16 37.29 24.07
CA SER A 21 14.79 36.35 23.13
C SER A 21 14.48 34.89 23.47
N LEU A 22 14.58 34.49 24.74
CA LEU A 22 14.21 33.15 25.20
C LEU A 22 12.73 32.85 24.95
N LEU A 23 11.83 33.79 25.28
CA LEU A 23 10.40 33.66 25.06
C LEU A 23 10.07 33.53 23.56
N ARG A 24 10.73 34.30 22.69
CA ARG A 24 10.59 34.18 21.23
C ARG A 24 11.04 32.80 20.74
N ARG A 25 12.20 32.32 21.20
CA ARG A 25 12.72 31.00 20.81
C ARG A 25 11.82 29.87 21.28
N PHE A 26 11.27 29.97 22.49
CA PHE A 26 10.33 28.99 23.05
C PHE A 26 9.00 28.99 22.29
N ARG A 27 8.46 30.18 21.96
CA ARG A 27 7.24 30.31 21.14
C ARG A 27 7.42 29.76 19.73
N GLN A 28 8.57 29.99 19.09
CA GLN A 28 8.87 29.44 17.77
C GLN A 28 8.99 27.90 17.82
N ARG A 29 9.55 27.35 18.89
CA ARG A 29 9.69 25.90 19.10
C ARG A 29 8.35 25.18 19.28
N ASN A 30 7.33 25.89 19.77
CA ASN A 30 5.97 25.38 19.94
C ASN A 30 5.07 25.56 18.71
N ARG A 31 5.53 26.19 17.63
CA ARG A 31 4.75 26.23 16.38
C ARG A 31 4.99 24.93 15.60
N LEU A 32 3.88 24.28 15.23
CA LEU A 32 3.89 23.13 14.35
C LEU A 32 4.18 23.62 12.92
N PRO A 33 5.30 23.23 12.29
CA PRO A 33 5.72 23.77 11.00
C PRO A 33 5.03 23.04 9.83
N TYR A 34 3.70 22.93 9.86
CA TYR A 34 2.93 22.19 8.87
C TYR A 34 2.12 23.12 7.98
N ARG A 35 2.09 22.79 6.69
CA ARG A 35 1.28 23.44 5.67
C ARG A 35 0.76 22.38 4.71
N VAL A 36 -0.47 22.56 4.24
CA VAL A 36 -1.06 21.74 3.18
C VAL A 36 -0.64 22.31 1.82
N ASP A 37 -0.17 21.43 0.94
CA ASP A 37 0.07 21.77 -0.45
C ASP A 37 -1.26 21.89 -1.21
N THR A 38 -1.35 22.84 -2.13
CA THR A 38 -2.59 23.10 -2.90
C THR A 38 -2.89 22.01 -3.92
N CYS A 39 -1.89 21.21 -4.31
CA CYS A 39 -2.03 20.15 -5.31
C CYS A 39 -1.24 18.91 -4.88
N LEU A 40 -1.87 17.74 -4.92
CA LEU A 40 -1.24 16.45 -4.63
C LEU A 40 -0.17 16.07 -5.67
N LEU A 41 -0.45 16.38 -6.94
CA LEU A 41 0.36 16.00 -8.09
C LEU A 41 1.03 17.21 -8.72
N SER A 42 2.27 17.03 -9.17
CA SER A 42 2.96 18.03 -9.99
C SER A 42 2.29 18.17 -11.37
N PRO A 43 2.51 19.26 -12.12
CA PRO A 43 1.91 19.42 -13.45
C PRO A 43 2.19 18.25 -14.41
N PRO A 44 3.43 17.71 -14.53
CA PRO A 44 3.68 16.53 -15.36
C PRO A 44 2.93 15.28 -14.89
N GLN A 45 2.81 15.08 -13.58
CA GLN A 45 2.07 13.96 -13.01
C GLN A 45 0.57 14.05 -13.31
N ARG A 46 -0.02 15.24 -13.25
CA ARG A 46 -1.43 15.46 -13.63
C ARG A 46 -1.68 15.20 -15.11
N ALA A 47 -0.78 15.66 -15.98
CA ALA A 47 -0.89 15.39 -17.41
C ALA A 47 -0.79 13.88 -17.70
N PHE A 48 0.12 13.18 -17.04
CA PHE A 48 0.33 11.75 -17.23
C PHE A 48 -0.83 10.90 -16.69
N VAL A 49 -1.36 11.19 -15.49
CA VAL A 49 -2.39 10.34 -14.86
C VAL A 49 -3.66 10.26 -15.70
N ALA A 50 -4.05 11.36 -16.36
CA ALA A 50 -5.21 11.39 -17.24
C ALA A 50 -5.07 10.44 -18.45
N VAL A 51 -3.85 10.29 -18.97
CA VAL A 51 -3.55 9.37 -20.07
C VAL A 51 -3.42 7.94 -19.56
N LEU A 52 -2.80 7.76 -18.40
CA LEU A 52 -2.66 6.46 -17.74
C LEU A 52 -4.04 5.84 -17.41
N GLU A 53 -4.95 6.61 -16.84
CA GLU A 53 -6.33 6.16 -16.53
C GLU A 53 -7.07 5.72 -17.80
N ARG A 54 -6.88 6.43 -18.91
CA ARG A 54 -7.45 6.02 -20.20
C ARG A 54 -6.82 4.74 -20.73
N ALA A 55 -5.51 4.57 -20.57
CA ALA A 55 -4.76 3.41 -21.03
C ALA A 55 -5.13 2.13 -20.25
N VAL A 56 -5.37 2.23 -18.94
CA VAL A 56 -5.76 1.06 -18.11
C VAL A 56 -7.25 0.76 -18.15
N GLY A 57 -8.08 1.70 -18.61
CA GLY A 57 -9.52 1.50 -18.77
C GLY A 57 -10.28 1.33 -17.45
N GLN A 58 -11.45 0.69 -17.52
CA GLN A 58 -12.39 0.60 -16.40
C GLN A 58 -12.17 -0.59 -15.46
N GLU A 59 -11.30 -1.54 -15.83
CA GLU A 59 -10.97 -2.74 -15.05
C GLU A 59 -10.00 -2.45 -13.90
N TYR A 60 -9.32 -1.31 -13.97
CA TYR A 60 -8.30 -0.91 -13.02
C TYR A 60 -8.62 0.45 -12.37
N ARG A 61 -8.00 0.69 -11.21
CA ARG A 61 -7.99 1.97 -10.51
C ARG A 61 -6.55 2.44 -10.36
N VAL A 62 -6.34 3.75 -10.48
CA VAL A 62 -5.05 4.39 -10.30
C VAL A 62 -5.05 5.15 -8.98
N TYR A 63 -4.07 4.86 -8.12
CA TYR A 63 -3.81 5.57 -6.87
C TYR A 63 -2.52 6.35 -6.99
N ALA A 64 -2.51 7.61 -6.56
CA ALA A 64 -1.33 8.46 -6.71
C ALA A 64 -0.59 8.67 -5.38
N LYS A 65 0.72 8.94 -5.45
CA LYS A 65 1.59 9.24 -4.29
C LYS A 65 1.57 8.16 -3.20
N VAL A 66 1.59 6.89 -3.61
CA VAL A 66 1.58 5.75 -2.68
C VAL A 66 2.98 5.49 -2.16
N ARG A 67 3.18 5.44 -0.83
CA ARG A 67 4.50 5.11 -0.28
C ARG A 67 4.80 3.64 -0.50
N ALA A 68 6.04 3.32 -0.86
CA ALA A 68 6.41 1.93 -1.11
C ALA A 68 6.31 1.06 0.15
N ALA A 69 6.54 1.65 1.33
CA ALA A 69 6.38 0.96 2.61
C ALA A 69 4.93 0.60 2.96
N ASP A 70 3.94 1.16 2.27
CA ASP A 70 2.52 0.81 2.49
C ASP A 70 2.11 -0.44 1.69
N ILE A 71 2.95 -0.89 0.74
CA ILE A 71 2.62 -1.99 -0.16
C ILE A 71 3.70 -3.09 -0.28
N ILE A 72 4.92 -2.81 0.20
CA ILE A 72 6.02 -3.78 0.20
C ILE A 72 6.47 -3.98 1.63
N GLU A 73 6.64 -5.25 2.02
CA GLU A 73 7.20 -5.63 3.31
C GLU A 73 8.66 -6.06 3.16
N VAL A 74 9.46 -5.78 4.19
CA VAL A 74 10.84 -6.28 4.29
C VAL A 74 10.79 -7.69 4.88
N GLU A 75 11.37 -8.66 4.17
CA GLU A 75 11.44 -10.04 4.65
C GLU A 75 12.06 -10.12 6.06
N ARG A 76 11.51 -11.02 6.90
CA ARG A 76 11.95 -11.19 8.29
C ARG A 76 13.29 -11.92 8.44
N ARG A 77 13.96 -12.24 7.33
CA ARG A 77 15.22 -12.98 7.30
C ARG A 77 16.41 -12.04 7.46
N GLY A 78 17.45 -12.52 8.14
CA GLY A 78 18.73 -11.83 8.29
C GLY A 78 18.85 -10.91 9.51
N ASP A 79 20.00 -10.23 9.60
CA ASP A 79 20.38 -9.37 10.71
C ASP A 79 19.37 -8.22 10.91
N ARG A 80 19.09 -7.91 12.19
CA ARG A 80 18.16 -6.84 12.59
C ARG A 80 18.57 -5.49 12.01
N ARG A 81 19.85 -5.14 12.06
CA ARG A 81 20.34 -3.85 11.54
C ARG A 81 20.18 -3.75 10.03
N ALA A 82 20.38 -4.85 9.31
CA ALA A 82 20.15 -4.90 7.87
C ALA A 82 18.66 -4.70 7.52
N ARG A 83 17.75 -5.30 8.29
CA ARG A 83 16.30 -5.12 8.13
C ARG A 83 15.85 -3.69 8.41
N GLU A 84 16.34 -3.08 9.49
CA GLU A 84 16.04 -1.67 9.82
C GLU A 84 16.50 -0.73 8.69
N ARG A 85 17.72 -0.91 8.18
CA ARG A 85 18.21 -0.13 7.02
C ARG A 85 17.38 -0.34 5.76
N ALA A 86 16.93 -1.58 5.50
CA ALA A 86 16.06 -1.86 4.36
C ALA A 86 14.70 -1.18 4.51
N ALA A 87 14.10 -1.22 5.71
CA ALA A 87 12.84 -0.56 6.02
C ALA A 87 12.96 0.97 5.88
N GLU A 88 14.04 1.58 6.39
CA GLU A 88 14.31 3.01 6.22
C GLU A 88 14.46 3.41 4.75
N ARG A 89 15.15 2.58 3.94
CA ARG A 89 15.29 2.83 2.50
C ARG A 89 13.95 2.77 1.80
N LEU A 90 13.12 1.79 2.15
CA LEU A 90 11.78 1.59 1.58
C LEU A 90 10.82 2.72 1.98
N ALA A 91 10.85 3.17 3.24
CA ALA A 91 10.01 4.25 3.77
C ALA A 91 10.23 5.59 3.07
N LYS A 92 11.42 5.79 2.48
CA LYS A 92 11.76 6.99 1.69
C LYS A 92 11.27 6.92 0.24
N GLN A 93 10.81 5.76 -0.22
CA GLN A 93 10.35 5.59 -1.60
C GLN A 93 8.85 5.87 -1.70
N VAL A 94 8.47 6.59 -2.76
CA VAL A 94 7.09 6.85 -3.13
C VAL A 94 6.93 6.49 -4.60
N PHE A 95 5.85 5.76 -4.89
CA PHE A 95 5.39 5.53 -6.24
C PHE A 95 4.55 6.71 -6.69
N ASP A 96 4.74 7.17 -7.92
CA ASP A 96 3.90 8.24 -8.45
C ASP A 96 2.48 7.73 -8.63
N PHE A 97 2.34 6.51 -9.17
CA PHE A 97 1.07 5.85 -9.37
C PHE A 97 1.15 4.35 -9.05
N LEU A 98 0.06 3.81 -8.52
CA LEU A 98 -0.17 2.39 -8.29
C LEU A 98 -1.47 1.98 -9.00
N ILE A 99 -1.40 0.95 -9.81
CA ILE A 99 -2.53 0.39 -10.56
C ILE A 99 -3.00 -0.84 -9.81
N CYS A 100 -4.28 -0.86 -9.44
CA CYS A 100 -4.92 -2.00 -8.81
C CYS A 100 -6.16 -2.45 -9.58
N THR A 101 -6.56 -3.70 -9.44
CA THR A 101 -7.83 -4.19 -9.96
C THR A 101 -8.99 -3.45 -9.31
N ARG A 102 -10.05 -3.15 -10.08
CA ARG A 102 -11.19 -2.39 -9.57
C ARG A 102 -12.01 -3.16 -8.53
N GLU A 103 -12.12 -4.48 -8.68
CA GLU A 103 -12.96 -5.33 -7.85
C GLU A 103 -12.33 -5.64 -6.49
N SER A 104 -11.07 -6.07 -6.48
CA SER A 104 -10.38 -6.55 -5.28
C SER A 104 -9.32 -5.59 -4.75
N SER A 105 -9.05 -4.47 -5.43
CA SER A 105 -7.92 -3.58 -5.14
C SER A 105 -6.58 -4.31 -5.08
N ALA A 106 -6.46 -5.46 -5.78
CA ALA A 106 -5.22 -6.21 -5.86
C ALA A 106 -4.20 -5.43 -6.70
N ILE A 107 -2.97 -5.34 -6.19
CA ILE A 107 -1.90 -4.58 -6.84
C ILE A 107 -1.52 -5.26 -8.14
N ALA A 108 -1.63 -4.52 -9.25
CA ALA A 108 -1.34 -5.01 -10.59
C ALA A 108 0.00 -4.48 -11.11
N CYS A 109 0.29 -3.19 -10.94
CA CYS A 109 1.53 -2.59 -11.40
C CYS A 109 1.80 -1.25 -10.72
N ALA A 110 3.06 -0.92 -10.47
CA ALA A 110 3.48 0.39 -10.02
C ALA A 110 4.14 1.19 -11.16
N VAL A 111 3.94 2.52 -11.15
CA VAL A 111 4.41 3.41 -12.21
C VAL A 111 5.06 4.66 -11.63
N ASN A 112 6.24 5.02 -12.15
CA ASN A 112 6.91 6.29 -11.82
C ASN A 112 7.24 7.11 -13.07
N LEU A 113 7.26 8.42 -12.89
CA LEU A 113 7.82 9.37 -13.84
C LEU A 113 9.28 9.66 -13.52
N ALA A 114 10.07 9.79 -14.58
CA ALA A 114 11.45 10.22 -14.51
C ALA A 114 11.62 11.55 -15.26
N PRO A 115 12.40 12.49 -14.68
CA PRO A 115 12.65 13.77 -15.32
C PRO A 115 13.29 13.58 -16.69
N ARG A 116 13.03 14.53 -17.59
CA ARG A 116 13.67 14.59 -18.89
C ARG A 116 15.19 14.66 -18.75
N SER A 117 15.88 13.81 -19.51
CA SER A 117 17.34 13.84 -19.59
C SER A 117 17.77 13.80 -21.05
N ARG A 118 18.71 14.68 -21.41
CA ARG A 118 19.31 14.73 -22.76
C ARG A 118 20.38 13.66 -22.98
N LEU A 119 20.89 13.04 -21.90
CA LEU A 119 22.04 12.12 -21.96
C LEU A 119 21.69 10.68 -22.33
N SER A 120 20.45 10.26 -22.10
CA SER A 120 20.01 8.90 -22.40
C SER A 120 18.60 8.95 -22.96
N ARG A 121 18.22 8.02 -23.85
CA ARG A 121 16.83 7.86 -24.30
C ARG A 121 15.95 7.11 -23.29
N ARG A 122 16.55 6.27 -22.44
CA ARG A 122 15.83 5.52 -21.39
C ARG A 122 15.99 6.16 -20.01
N PRO A 123 14.95 6.17 -19.16
CA PRO A 123 15.09 6.57 -17.76
C PRO A 123 16.18 5.74 -17.07
N PRO A 124 17.08 6.36 -16.28
CA PRO A 124 18.05 5.60 -15.51
C PRO A 124 17.34 4.74 -14.46
N ARG A 125 17.87 3.54 -14.21
CA ARG A 125 17.42 2.68 -13.09
C ARG A 125 17.90 3.27 -11.76
N ASN A 126 17.11 3.13 -10.71
CA ASN A 126 17.38 3.63 -9.37
C ASN A 126 17.16 2.52 -8.33
N GLY A 127 17.19 2.87 -7.04
CA GLY A 127 17.00 1.91 -5.94
C GLY A 127 15.63 1.22 -5.97
N LEU A 128 14.61 1.90 -6.49
CA LEU A 128 13.23 1.43 -6.53
C LEU A 128 13.07 0.28 -7.53
N ASP A 129 13.81 0.28 -8.65
CA ASP A 129 13.83 -0.86 -9.59
C ASP A 129 14.31 -2.14 -8.91
N ARG A 130 15.36 -2.04 -8.09
CA ARG A 130 15.91 -3.19 -7.35
C ARG A 130 14.94 -3.70 -6.29
N ILE A 131 14.26 -2.79 -5.60
CA ILE A 131 13.23 -3.12 -4.61
C ILE A 131 12.05 -3.84 -5.28
N CYS A 132 11.52 -3.31 -6.38
CA CYS A 132 10.40 -3.93 -7.10
C CYS A 132 10.78 -5.29 -7.67
N ALA A 133 11.99 -5.43 -8.22
CA ALA A 133 12.48 -6.71 -8.71
C ALA A 133 12.57 -7.76 -7.58
N ALA A 134 13.08 -7.38 -6.41
CA ALA A 134 13.13 -8.27 -5.24
C ALA A 134 11.74 -8.62 -4.71
N ALA A 135 10.82 -7.64 -4.66
CA ALA A 135 9.44 -7.82 -4.24
C ALA A 135 8.56 -8.52 -5.28
N LYS A 136 9.08 -8.80 -6.50
CA LYS A 136 8.31 -9.31 -7.64
C LYS A 136 7.07 -8.45 -7.90
N LEU A 137 7.24 -7.14 -7.92
CA LEU A 137 6.18 -6.17 -8.24
C LEU A 137 6.39 -5.67 -9.68
N PRO A 138 5.38 -5.72 -10.59
CA PRO A 138 5.50 -5.12 -11.91
C PRO A 138 5.73 -3.63 -11.76
N PHE A 139 6.78 -3.12 -12.39
CA PHE A 139 7.15 -1.72 -12.25
C PHE A 139 7.58 -1.15 -13.60
N VAL A 140 6.96 -0.03 -13.97
CA VAL A 140 7.27 0.69 -15.21
C VAL A 140 7.68 2.12 -14.88
N ARG A 141 8.72 2.59 -15.55
CA ARG A 141 9.18 3.97 -15.45
C ARG A 141 9.02 4.66 -16.79
N PHE A 142 8.17 5.67 -16.82
CA PHE A 142 8.02 6.54 -17.98
C PHE A 142 8.89 7.77 -17.84
N ARG A 143 9.33 8.30 -18.97
CA ARG A 143 9.95 9.61 -19.00
C ARG A 143 8.86 10.68 -19.08
N GLU A 144 9.10 11.81 -18.42
CA GLU A 144 8.27 13.00 -18.60
C GLU A 144 8.29 13.45 -20.07
N SER A 145 7.10 13.62 -20.64
CA SER A 145 6.90 14.01 -22.03
C SER A 145 5.79 15.06 -22.13
N ASP A 146 5.86 15.94 -23.12
CA ASP A 146 4.79 16.90 -23.43
C ASP A 146 3.62 16.18 -24.13
N VAL A 147 3.92 15.05 -24.78
CA VAL A 147 2.94 14.23 -25.49
C VAL A 147 3.11 12.78 -25.05
N TYR A 148 1.99 12.19 -24.63
CA TYR A 148 1.89 10.79 -24.25
C TYR A 148 0.98 10.04 -25.22
N SER A 149 1.39 8.87 -25.67
CA SER A 149 0.55 7.96 -26.45
C SER A 149 -0.17 7.00 -25.50
N VAL A 150 -1.51 6.95 -25.59
CA VAL A 150 -2.32 6.00 -24.82
C VAL A 150 -1.90 4.56 -25.13
N VAL A 151 -1.73 4.26 -26.42
CA VAL A 151 -1.37 2.91 -26.91
C VAL A 151 0.00 2.48 -26.37
N GLU A 152 0.99 3.38 -26.39
CA GLU A 152 2.32 3.05 -25.87
C GLU A 152 2.30 2.82 -24.36
N ILE A 153 1.56 3.65 -23.61
CA ILE A 153 1.43 3.46 -22.16
C ILE A 153 0.73 2.13 -21.86
N GLU A 154 -0.36 1.84 -22.57
CA GLU A 154 -1.12 0.60 -22.46
C GLU A 154 -0.20 -0.61 -22.68
N GLU A 155 0.50 -0.68 -23.83
CA GLU A 155 1.40 -1.76 -24.15
C GLU A 155 2.48 -1.98 -23.08
N GLN A 156 3.12 -0.90 -22.61
CA GLN A 156 4.19 -1.01 -21.61
C GLN A 156 3.65 -1.48 -20.25
N VAL A 157 2.50 -0.96 -19.83
CA VAL A 157 1.86 -1.33 -18.56
C VAL A 157 1.40 -2.79 -18.59
N PHE A 158 0.65 -3.19 -19.61
CA PHE A 158 0.15 -4.56 -19.71
C PHE A 158 1.25 -5.58 -19.96
N SER A 159 2.31 -5.22 -20.71
CA SER A 159 3.50 -6.07 -20.84
C SER A 159 4.17 -6.33 -19.48
N ALA A 160 4.32 -5.29 -18.65
CA ALA A 160 4.88 -5.45 -17.32
C ALA A 160 4.00 -6.32 -16.40
N MET A 161 2.67 -6.16 -16.46
CA MET A 161 1.73 -7.01 -15.72
C MET A 161 1.82 -8.49 -16.14
N GLN A 162 1.95 -8.75 -17.43
CA GLN A 162 2.04 -10.11 -17.97
C GLN A 162 3.37 -10.80 -17.67
N ALA A 163 4.49 -10.06 -17.62
CA ALA A 163 5.80 -10.61 -17.31
C ALA A 163 5.85 -11.37 -15.98
N LEU A 164 4.97 -11.04 -15.03
CA LEU A 164 4.82 -11.81 -13.79
C LEU A 164 3.80 -12.95 -13.85
N ARG A 165 2.78 -12.85 -14.71
CA ARG A 165 1.83 -13.95 -14.95
C ARG A 165 2.48 -15.14 -15.66
N ILE A 166 3.49 -14.89 -16.51
CA ILE A 166 4.23 -15.93 -17.25
C ILE A 166 5.19 -16.71 -16.35
N ARG A 167 5.54 -16.18 -15.17
CA ARG A 167 6.19 -16.99 -14.14
C ARG A 167 5.11 -17.95 -13.66
N PRO A 168 5.22 -19.28 -13.88
CA PRO A 168 4.13 -20.19 -13.57
C PRO A 168 3.78 -19.96 -12.11
N ARG A 169 2.57 -19.45 -11.89
CA ARG A 169 1.88 -19.58 -10.61
C ARG A 169 1.91 -21.09 -10.41
N ALA A 170 2.83 -21.60 -9.60
CA ALA A 170 2.80 -22.99 -9.21
C ALA A 170 1.36 -23.24 -8.84
N ASP A 171 0.70 -24.09 -9.62
CA ASP A 171 -0.73 -24.33 -9.54
C ASP A 171 -1.02 -24.57 -8.06
N GLU A 172 -1.77 -23.67 -7.43
CA GLU A 172 -2.40 -23.99 -6.17
C GLU A 172 -3.30 -25.17 -6.54
N PRO A 173 -2.96 -26.40 -6.12
CA PRO A 173 -3.72 -27.57 -6.54
C PRO A 173 -5.16 -27.32 -6.12
N SER A 174 -6.12 -27.67 -6.97
CA SER A 174 -7.51 -27.46 -6.59
C SER A 174 -7.78 -28.20 -5.27
N ALA A 175 -8.78 -27.73 -4.51
CA ALA A 175 -9.18 -28.40 -3.28
C ALA A 175 -9.55 -29.89 -3.51
N GLN A 176 -9.85 -30.25 -4.77
CA GLN A 176 -10.03 -31.62 -5.22
C GLN A 176 -8.69 -32.37 -5.31
N ASP A 177 -7.71 -31.82 -6.02
CA ASP A 177 -6.39 -32.45 -6.25
C ASP A 177 -5.63 -32.63 -4.93
N THR A 178 -5.78 -31.66 -4.02
CA THR A 178 -5.19 -31.72 -2.67
C THR A 178 -5.84 -32.82 -1.82
N ARG A 179 -7.16 -33.02 -1.98
CA ARG A 179 -7.90 -34.09 -1.29
C ARG A 179 -7.56 -35.47 -1.83
N GLU A 180 -7.35 -35.57 -3.14
CA GLU A 180 -6.95 -36.82 -3.79
C GLU A 180 -5.53 -37.21 -3.38
N ALA A 181 -4.59 -36.26 -3.41
CA ALA A 181 -3.23 -36.48 -2.92
C ALA A 181 -3.18 -36.85 -1.43
N LEU A 182 -4.03 -36.26 -0.60
CA LEU A 182 -4.14 -36.61 0.82
C LEU A 182 -4.69 -38.03 1.05
N ARG A 183 -5.59 -38.51 0.17
CA ARG A 183 -6.09 -39.89 0.23
C ARG A 183 -5.02 -40.90 -0.18
N ASP A 184 -4.32 -40.63 -1.29
CA ASP A 184 -3.21 -41.49 -1.75
C ASP A 184 -2.12 -41.62 -0.67
N LEU A 185 -1.79 -40.54 0.05
CA LEU A 185 -0.85 -40.61 1.16
C LEU A 185 -1.39 -41.41 2.37
N SER A 186 -2.69 -41.34 2.66
CA SER A 186 -3.31 -42.12 3.73
C SER A 186 -3.31 -43.62 3.43
N ASP A 187 -3.49 -44.01 2.17
CA ASP A 187 -3.48 -45.42 1.75
C ASP A 187 -2.08 -46.03 1.86
N VAL A 188 -1.03 -45.25 1.55
CA VAL A 188 0.37 -45.67 1.73
C VAL A 188 0.76 -45.81 3.22
N ILE A 189 0.19 -44.99 4.10
CA ILE A 189 0.43 -45.08 5.55
C ILE A 189 -0.34 -46.27 6.18
N GLY A 190 -1.50 -46.62 5.62
CA GLY A 190 -2.30 -47.79 6.03
C GLY A 190 -1.60 -49.14 5.82
N GLU A 191 -0.66 -49.23 4.88
CA GLU A 191 0.10 -50.47 4.61
C GLU A 191 1.26 -50.74 5.59
N LYS A 192 1.63 -49.77 6.44
CA LYS A 192 2.86 -49.88 7.25
C LYS A 192 2.71 -49.53 8.73
N ILE A 193 1.61 -49.96 9.35
CA ILE A 193 1.51 -50.07 10.81
C ILE A 193 1.84 -51.52 11.21
N PRO A 194 2.99 -51.80 11.83
CA PRO A 194 3.26 -53.12 12.42
C PRO A 194 2.33 -53.33 13.61
N GLU A 195 1.73 -54.53 13.70
CA GLU A 195 0.87 -54.95 14.81
C GLU A 195 1.51 -54.68 16.18
N PRO A 196 0.74 -54.20 17.18
CA PRO A 196 1.24 -54.08 18.54
C PRO A 196 1.50 -55.46 19.15
N ARG A 197 2.72 -55.65 19.69
CA ARG A 197 3.12 -56.86 20.44
C ARG A 197 2.13 -57.17 21.57
N ARG A 198 1.55 -58.37 21.52
CA ARG A 198 0.79 -59.00 22.62
C ARG A 198 1.65 -59.07 23.89
N ILE A 199 1.24 -58.38 24.93
CA ILE A 199 1.62 -58.70 26.32
C ILE A 199 0.56 -59.66 26.89
N LYS A 200 1.03 -60.69 27.60
CA LYS A 200 0.27 -61.82 28.16
C LYS A 200 -0.79 -61.32 29.19
N PRO A 201 -1.99 -61.95 29.26
CA PRO A 201 -3.12 -61.42 30.03
C PRO A 201 -3.10 -61.82 31.52
N PRO A 202 -3.64 -60.99 32.43
CA PRO A 202 -4.25 -61.45 33.67
C PRO A 202 -5.76 -61.75 33.50
N ALA A 203 -6.27 -62.59 34.42
CA ALA A 203 -7.55 -63.31 34.42
C ALA A 203 -8.83 -62.44 34.42
N PRO A 204 -10.02 -63.02 34.12
CA PRO A 204 -11.22 -62.28 33.75
C PRO A 204 -12.20 -62.08 34.92
N ALA A 205 -12.95 -60.96 34.91
CA ALA A 205 -14.35 -60.95 35.34
C ALA A 205 -15.10 -59.68 34.89
N ALA A 206 -16.35 -59.91 34.47
CA ALA A 206 -17.50 -59.01 34.35
C ALA A 206 -17.65 -58.15 33.06
N THR A 207 -18.37 -58.72 32.08
CA THR A 207 -19.43 -58.01 31.30
C THR A 207 -20.55 -57.55 32.24
N PRO A 208 -21.32 -56.46 31.97
CA PRO A 208 -22.10 -56.23 30.73
C PRO A 208 -22.02 -54.74 30.27
N THR A 209 -22.67 -54.18 29.25
CA THR A 209 -23.85 -54.50 28.44
C THR A 209 -23.78 -53.61 27.19
N SER A 210 -24.32 -54.09 26.08
CA SER A 210 -24.57 -53.31 24.87
C SER A 210 -25.56 -52.16 25.10
N SER A 211 -25.31 -51.02 24.46
CA SER A 211 -26.40 -50.20 23.91
C SER A 211 -25.98 -49.69 22.53
N THR A 212 -26.72 -50.19 21.56
CA THR A 212 -26.82 -49.69 20.19
C THR A 212 -27.42 -48.30 20.24
N ASP A 213 -26.80 -47.30 19.60
CA ASP A 213 -27.59 -46.21 19.05
C ASP A 213 -27.12 -45.82 17.65
N ARG A 214 -28.11 -45.72 16.77
CA ARG A 214 -28.03 -45.75 15.31
C ARG A 214 -28.18 -44.31 14.84
N ALA A 215 -27.07 -43.63 14.50
CA ALA A 215 -27.12 -42.23 14.07
C ALA A 215 -27.72 -42.08 12.66
N ALA A 216 -28.82 -41.33 12.58
CA ALA A 216 -29.58 -40.98 11.39
C ALA A 216 -28.89 -39.88 10.53
N PRO A 217 -29.24 -39.74 9.23
CA PRO A 217 -28.63 -38.78 8.32
C PRO A 217 -29.08 -37.34 8.60
N SER A 218 -28.12 -36.42 8.74
CA SER A 218 -28.35 -35.01 8.98
C SER A 218 -28.88 -34.27 7.74
N THR A 219 -30.02 -33.62 7.90
CA THR A 219 -30.68 -32.79 6.88
C THR A 219 -29.94 -31.46 6.69
N PRO A 220 -29.89 -30.87 5.47
CA PRO A 220 -29.25 -29.58 5.25
C PRO A 220 -30.04 -28.44 5.91
N ILE A 221 -29.37 -27.62 6.70
CA ILE A 221 -29.97 -26.45 7.36
C ILE A 221 -30.17 -25.33 6.31
N PRO A 222 -31.36 -24.70 6.22
CA PRO A 222 -31.58 -23.59 5.30
C PRO A 222 -30.80 -22.34 5.75
N ILE A 223 -29.94 -21.83 4.88
CA ILE A 223 -29.26 -20.54 5.10
C ILE A 223 -30.30 -19.43 4.90
N LYS A 224 -30.80 -18.85 6.01
CA LYS A 224 -31.63 -17.65 5.94
C LYS A 224 -30.82 -16.50 5.31
N PRO A 225 -31.39 -15.74 4.36
CA PRO A 225 -30.74 -14.54 3.84
C PRO A 225 -30.54 -13.56 4.99
N ARG A 226 -29.28 -13.26 5.31
CA ARG A 226 -28.93 -12.20 6.25
C ARG A 226 -29.32 -10.89 5.60
N THR A 227 -30.42 -10.28 6.04
CA THR A 227 -30.69 -8.87 5.78
C THR A 227 -29.51 -8.09 6.37
N ARG A 228 -28.62 -7.63 5.48
CA ARG A 228 -27.52 -6.74 5.83
C ARG A 228 -28.14 -5.40 6.21
N THR A 229 -28.47 -5.23 7.48
CA THR A 229 -28.84 -3.92 8.02
C THR A 229 -27.65 -3.01 7.79
N GLU A 230 -27.83 -1.97 6.96
CA GLU A 230 -26.78 -0.97 6.78
C GLU A 230 -26.45 -0.36 8.15
N PRO A 231 -25.19 -0.38 8.58
CA PRO A 231 -24.81 0.22 9.85
C PRO A 231 -25.18 1.71 9.80
N ARG A 232 -26.03 2.15 10.72
CA ARG A 232 -26.37 3.56 10.88
C ARG A 232 -25.27 4.23 11.68
N LEU A 233 -24.69 5.28 11.11
CA LEU A 233 -23.79 6.19 11.83
C LEU A 233 -24.59 7.00 12.84
N HIS A 234 -24.23 6.90 14.12
CA HIS A 234 -24.77 7.73 15.18
C HIS A 234 -23.90 8.99 15.28
N LEU A 235 -24.32 10.07 14.61
CA LEU A 235 -23.54 11.31 14.45
C LEU A 235 -22.97 11.88 15.76
N ASP A 236 -23.66 11.72 16.88
CA ASP A 236 -23.23 12.29 18.17
C ASP A 236 -22.19 11.43 18.91
N GLU A 237 -22.08 10.13 18.58
CA GLU A 237 -21.17 9.18 19.24
C GLU A 237 -20.02 8.74 18.30
N ASP A 238 -20.29 8.65 17.00
CA ASP A 238 -19.39 8.09 16.00
C ASP A 238 -18.61 9.16 15.21
N LEU A 239 -18.95 10.46 15.35
CA LEU A 239 -18.36 11.54 14.55
C LEU A 239 -17.72 12.63 15.41
N ASP A 240 -16.39 12.62 15.46
CA ASP A 240 -15.59 13.75 15.93
C ASP A 240 -15.20 14.64 14.73
N ILE A 241 -15.84 15.80 14.61
CA ILE A 241 -15.54 16.76 13.53
C ILE A 241 -14.24 17.47 13.90
N GLY A 242 -13.22 17.30 13.05
CA GLY A 242 -11.93 17.97 13.20
C GLY A 242 -12.03 19.50 13.24
N PRO A 243 -10.92 20.22 13.50
CA PRO A 243 -10.94 21.66 13.67
C PRO A 243 -11.50 22.37 12.43
N ASP A 244 -12.25 23.46 12.65
CA ASP A 244 -12.71 24.33 11.58
C ASP A 244 -11.52 25.01 10.89
N VAL A 245 -11.18 24.49 9.71
CA VAL A 245 -10.08 25.00 8.89
C VAL A 245 -10.64 25.55 7.58
N ARG A 246 -10.41 26.84 7.33
CA ARG A 246 -10.67 27.44 6.01
C ARG A 246 -9.51 27.10 5.08
N MET A 247 -9.74 26.16 4.16
CA MET A 247 -8.82 25.91 3.05
C MET A 247 -8.82 27.13 2.11
N ALA A 248 -7.64 27.56 1.67
CA ALA A 248 -7.57 28.55 0.59
C ALA A 248 -8.14 27.94 -0.69
N GLU A 249 -8.92 28.70 -1.46
CA GLU A 249 -9.47 28.23 -2.73
C GLU A 249 -8.33 27.78 -3.65
N PRO A 250 -8.40 26.58 -4.25
CA PRO A 250 -7.39 26.13 -5.17
C PRO A 250 -7.39 27.08 -6.38
N ARG A 251 -6.26 27.77 -6.60
CA ARG A 251 -6.01 28.45 -7.88
C ARG A 251 -5.87 27.38 -8.96
N ILE A 252 -6.97 27.07 -9.61
CA ILE A 252 -6.96 26.30 -10.86
C ILE A 252 -6.42 27.26 -11.92
N GLU A 253 -5.10 27.30 -12.09
CA GLU A 253 -4.50 27.91 -13.27
C GLU A 253 -4.89 27.04 -14.47
N VAL A 254 -6.05 27.34 -15.05
CA VAL A 254 -6.42 26.86 -16.37
C VAL A 254 -5.54 27.64 -17.32
N GLU A 255 -4.35 27.11 -17.62
CA GLU A 255 -3.51 27.62 -18.69
C GLU A 255 -4.26 27.38 -20.00
N PHE A 256 -5.07 28.37 -20.40
CA PHE A 256 -5.67 28.42 -21.72
C PHE A 256 -4.53 28.64 -22.71
N ASP A 257 -4.11 27.55 -23.34
CA ASP A 257 -3.22 27.55 -24.50
C ASP A 257 -3.93 28.29 -25.66
N GLU A 258 -3.83 29.63 -25.69
CA GLU A 258 -4.38 30.50 -26.74
C GLU A 258 -3.65 30.33 -28.08
N ASP A 259 -2.53 29.61 -28.12
CA ASP A 259 -1.66 29.49 -29.30
C ASP A 259 -1.93 28.25 -30.17
N ARG A 260 -3.04 27.52 -29.93
CA ARG A 260 -3.46 26.45 -30.84
C ARG A 260 -3.93 27.07 -32.17
N PRO A 261 -3.22 26.86 -33.30
CA PRO A 261 -3.69 27.37 -34.58
C PRO A 261 -5.04 26.75 -34.89
N ARG A 262 -6.05 27.60 -35.07
CA ARG A 262 -7.38 27.22 -35.56
C ARG A 262 -7.18 26.52 -36.89
N ARG A 263 -7.26 25.19 -36.91
CA ARG A 263 -7.33 24.42 -38.15
C ARG A 263 -8.58 24.90 -38.88
N ALA A 264 -8.35 25.67 -39.94
CA ALA A 264 -9.38 26.04 -40.89
C ALA A 264 -10.02 24.74 -41.41
N ARG A 265 -11.34 24.65 -41.26
CA ARG A 265 -12.14 23.69 -42.03
C ARG A 265 -12.16 24.21 -43.46
N MET A 266 -11.55 23.46 -44.37
CA MET A 266 -11.91 23.35 -45.78
C MET A 266 -11.74 21.89 -46.19
#